data_AF-A0A7C7U9T4-F1
#
_entry.id   AF-A0A7C7U9T4-F1
#
_cell.length_a   1.000
_cell.length_b   1.000
_cell.length_c   1.000
_cell.angle_alpha   90.00
_cell.angle_beta   90.00
_cell.angle_gamma   90.00
#
_symmetry.space_group_name_H-M   'P 1'
#
loop_
_entity.id
_entity.type
_entity.pdbx_description
1 polymer ?
#
loop_
_entity_poly.entity_id
_entity_poly.type
_entity_poly.pdbx_seq_one_letter_code
_entity_poly.pdbx_strand_id
1 'polypeptide(L)'
;MTKKHELIRALVIDDSAFSRQTITRMLKKSPLVEVIGVARDGEDALRKTLNLKPDLITLNLEMPRMDGFTFLRIVMPPPRFLHRDSTDSPSGS
;
A
#
# COMPACT_ATOMS: atom_id res chain seq x y z
N MET A 1 -6.92 -26.48 11.81
CA MET A 1 -7.58 -25.16 11.73
C MET A 1 -6.85 -24.35 10.68
N THR A 2 -7.40 -24.25 9.47
CA THR A 2 -6.84 -23.41 8.40
C THR A 2 -6.97 -21.95 8.82
N LYS A 3 -5.86 -21.19 8.80
CA LYS A 3 -5.90 -19.73 8.97
C LYS A 3 -6.90 -19.18 7.95
N LYS A 4 -7.93 -18.48 8.40
CA LYS A 4 -8.73 -17.60 7.55
C LYS A 4 -7.73 -16.62 6.95
N HIS A 5 -7.44 -16.72 5.66
CA HIS A 5 -6.66 -15.67 5.00
C HIS A 5 -7.51 -14.40 5.07
N GLU A 6 -7.09 -13.43 5.88
CA GLU A 6 -7.72 -12.12 5.88
C GLU A 6 -7.59 -11.52 4.48
N LEU A 7 -8.67 -10.90 4.01
CA LEU A 7 -8.69 -10.26 2.70
C LEU A 7 -7.61 -9.17 2.66
N ILE A 8 -6.90 -9.06 1.55
CA ILE A 8 -5.95 -7.98 1.30
C ILE A 8 -6.76 -6.69 1.14
N ARG A 9 -6.55 -5.73 2.05
CA ARG A 9 -7.31 -4.48 2.07
C ARG A 9 -6.62 -3.43 1.21
N ALA A 10 -7.21 -3.11 0.07
CA ALA A 10 -6.63 -2.25 -0.95
C ALA A 10 -7.18 -0.81 -0.94
N LEU A 11 -6.29 0.17 -1.06
CA LEU A 11 -6.60 1.58 -1.30
C LEU A 11 -6.16 1.99 -2.71
N VAL A 12 -7.07 2.54 -3.51
CA VAL A 12 -6.79 2.98 -4.89
C VAL A 12 -6.60 4.50 -4.93
N ILE A 13 -5.43 4.97 -5.32
CA ILE A 13 -5.08 6.40 -5.37
C ILE A 13 -4.79 6.80 -6.81
N ASP A 14 -5.63 7.67 -7.37
CA ASP A 14 -5.49 8.21 -8.73
C ASP A 14 -6.39 9.46 -8.84
N ASP A 15 -5.98 10.51 -9.55
CA ASP A 15 -6.78 11.74 -9.73
C ASP A 15 -7.90 11.57 -10.78
N SER A 16 -7.72 10.66 -11.74
CA SER A 16 -8.73 10.27 -12.72
C SER A 16 -9.81 9.37 -12.11
N ALA A 17 -11.06 9.84 -12.16
CA ALA A 17 -12.22 9.05 -11.71
C ALA A 17 -12.38 7.75 -12.50
N PHE A 18 -12.08 7.78 -13.80
CA PHE A 18 -12.15 6.60 -14.67
C PHE A 18 -11.10 5.54 -14.27
N SER A 19 -9.86 5.98 -14.00
CA SER A 19 -8.79 5.08 -13.56
C SER A 19 -9.15 4.42 -12.22
N ARG A 20 -9.62 5.20 -11.24
CA ARG A 20 -10.08 4.65 -9.94
C ARG A 20 -11.14 3.58 -10.11
N GLN A 21 -12.14 3.81 -10.96
CA GLN A 21 -13.21 2.85 -11.22
C GLN A 21 -12.71 1.58 -11.94
N THR A 22 -11.82 1.75 -12.92
CA THR A 22 -11.26 0.62 -13.68
C THR A 22 -10.38 -0.26 -12.80
N ILE A 23 -9.44 0.33 -12.04
CA ILE A 23 -8.58 -0.39 -11.10
C ILE A 23 -9.42 -1.08 -10.02
N THR A 24 -10.41 -0.39 -9.44
CA THR A 24 -11.32 -0.99 -8.45
C THR A 24 -12.04 -2.20 -9.01
N ARG A 25 -12.58 -2.13 -10.24
CA ARG A 25 -13.23 -3.27 -10.90
C ARG A 25 -12.26 -4.41 -11.15
N MET A 26 -11.01 -4.12 -11.53
CA MET A 26 -9.99 -5.15 -11.75
C MET A 26 -9.63 -5.86 -10.44
N LEU A 27 -9.40 -5.12 -9.35
CA LEU A 27 -9.08 -5.69 -8.04
C LEU A 27 -10.24 -6.54 -7.49
N LYS A 28 -11.49 -6.09 -7.66
CA LYS A 28 -12.69 -6.83 -7.24
C LYS A 28 -12.91 -8.17 -7.95
N LYS A 29 -12.20 -8.46 -9.04
CA LYS A 29 -12.24 -9.79 -9.68
C LYS A 29 -11.52 -10.85 -8.85
N SER A 30 -10.60 -10.43 -7.97
CA SER A 30 -9.92 -11.34 -7.05
C SER A 30 -10.76 -11.53 -5.77
N PRO A 31 -11.09 -12.77 -5.37
CA PRO A 31 -11.81 -13.01 -4.11
C PRO A 31 -10.93 -12.75 -2.88
N LEU A 32 -9.63 -12.48 -3.07
CA LEU A 32 -8.67 -12.22 -1.99
C LEU A 32 -8.48 -10.73 -1.69
N VAL A 33 -9.09 -9.83 -2.47
CA VAL A 33 -8.86 -8.38 -2.35
C VAL A 33 -10.17 -7.66 -2.05
N GLU A 34 -10.15 -6.86 -0.99
CA GLU A 34 -11.22 -5.93 -0.65
C GLU A 34 -10.75 -4.50 -0.90
N VAL A 35 -11.42 -3.75 -1.79
CA VAL A 35 -11.12 -2.32 -1.97
C VAL A 35 -11.82 -1.53 -0.86
N ILE A 36 -11.05 -1.11 0.14
CA ILE A 36 -11.53 -0.43 1.36
C ILE A 36 -11.65 1.09 1.18
N GLY A 37 -11.15 1.65 0.09
CA GLY A 37 -11.24 3.07 -0.18
C GLY A 37 -10.62 3.47 -1.51
N VAL A 38 -10.90 4.71 -1.91
CA VAL A 38 -10.28 5.36 -3.06
C VAL A 38 -9.88 6.79 -2.69
N ALA A 39 -8.79 7.33 -3.22
CA ALA A 39 -8.36 8.71 -3.01
C ALA A 39 -8.05 9.41 -4.33
N ARG A 40 -8.24 10.74 -4.37
CA ARG A 40 -8.18 11.54 -5.60
C ARG A 40 -6.92 12.41 -5.77
N ASP A 41 -6.02 12.33 -4.80
CA ASP A 41 -4.80 13.13 -4.67
C ASP A 41 -3.99 12.67 -3.44
N GLY A 42 -2.76 13.17 -3.29
CA GLY A 42 -1.88 12.79 -2.19
C GLY A 42 -2.36 13.19 -0.79
N GLU A 43 -3.06 14.32 -0.63
CA GLU A 43 -3.58 14.74 0.69
C GLU A 43 -4.71 13.81 1.19
N ASP A 44 -5.69 13.53 0.33
CA ASP A 44 -6.76 12.57 0.64
C ASP A 44 -6.20 11.16 0.84
N ALA A 45 -5.19 10.80 0.03
CA ALA A 45 -4.48 9.54 0.16
C ALA A 45 -3.78 9.41 1.52
N LEU A 46 -3.03 10.42 1.96
CA LEU A 46 -2.31 10.38 3.24
C LEU A 46 -3.29 10.18 4.41
N ARG A 47 -4.37 10.95 4.44
CA ARG A 47 -5.43 10.81 5.45
C ARG A 47 -6.06 9.41 5.44
N LYS A 48 -6.37 8.87 4.26
CA LYS A 48 -6.96 7.53 4.13
C LYS A 48 -5.99 6.41 4.47
N THR A 49 -4.72 6.54 4.13
CA THR A 49 -3.69 5.56 4.49
C THR A 49 -3.57 5.45 6.02
N LEU A 50 -3.54 6.57 6.74
CA LEU A 50 -3.46 6.58 8.21
C LEU A 50 -4.72 6.00 8.88
N ASN A 51 -5.90 6.33 8.36
CA ASN A 51 -7.17 5.90 8.94
C ASN A 51 -7.52 4.45 8.60
N LEU A 52 -7.31 4.07 7.34
CA LEU A 52 -7.73 2.77 6.82
C LEU A 52 -6.64 1.71 6.98
N LYS A 53 -5.36 2.09 7.10
CA LYS A 53 -4.22 1.15 7.22
C LYS A 53 -4.28 0.04 6.15
N PRO A 54 -4.28 0.37 4.85
CA PRO A 54 -4.37 -0.62 3.79
C PRO A 54 -3.13 -1.53 3.74
N ASP A 55 -3.33 -2.77 3.30
CA ASP A 55 -2.26 -3.74 3.03
C ASP A 55 -1.67 -3.55 1.63
N LEU A 56 -2.47 -3.00 0.71
CA LEU A 56 -2.11 -2.74 -0.68
C LEU A 56 -2.52 -1.32 -1.07
N ILE A 57 -1.62 -0.61 -1.74
CA ILE A 57 -1.91 0.70 -2.33
C ILE A 57 -1.59 0.65 -3.82
N THR A 58 -2.54 1.08 -4.66
CA THR A 58 -2.23 1.49 -6.04
C THR A 58 -2.07 3.01 -6.06
N LEU A 59 -1.10 3.54 -6.79
CA LEU A 59 -0.73 4.95 -6.72
C LEU A 59 -0.43 5.53 -8.10
N ASN A 60 -1.15 6.58 -8.49
CA ASN A 60 -0.73 7.50 -9.55
C ASN A 60 0.39 8.41 -9.03
N LEU A 61 1.41 8.65 -9.85
CA LEU A 61 2.56 9.50 -9.49
C LEU A 61 2.28 10.98 -9.76
N GLU A 62 1.51 11.30 -10.78
CA GLU A 62 1.18 12.68 -11.17
C GLU A 62 -0.22 13.05 -10.68
N MET A 63 -0.30 13.82 -9.60
CA MET A 63 -1.57 14.22 -9.00
C MET A 63 -1.54 15.69 -8.54
N PRO A 64 -2.69 16.39 -8.49
CA PRO A 64 -2.75 17.74 -7.96
C PRO A 64 -2.53 17.78 -6.44
N ARG A 65 -2.16 18.94 -5.91
CA ARG A 65 -1.89 19.23 -4.49
C ARG A 65 -0.65 18.50 -3.95
N MET A 66 -0.72 17.18 -3.85
CA MET A 66 0.41 16.34 -3.46
C MET A 66 0.56 15.19 -4.45
N ASP A 67 1.75 15.12 -5.05
CA ASP A 67 2.13 14.07 -6.00
C ASP A 67 2.45 12.74 -5.30
N GLY A 68 2.51 11.65 -6.07
CA GLY A 68 2.73 10.31 -5.55
C GLY A 68 4.13 10.10 -4.97
N PHE A 69 5.17 10.80 -5.46
CA PHE A 69 6.52 10.71 -4.87
C PHE A 69 6.57 11.35 -3.49
N THR A 70 5.94 12.51 -3.34
CA THR A 70 5.81 13.19 -2.04
C THR A 70 5.02 12.33 -1.06
N PHE A 71 3.91 11.73 -1.48
CA PHE A 71 3.17 10.75 -0.68
C PHE A 71 4.06 9.58 -0.24
N LEU A 72 4.81 8.95 -1.16
CA LEU A 72 5.70 7.83 -0.88
C LEU A 72 6.78 8.18 0.15
N ARG A 73 7.39 9.37 0.06
CA ARG A 73 8.39 9.84 1.03
C ARG A 73 7.83 9.99 2.45
N ILE A 74 6.54 10.29 2.59
CA ILE A 74 5.90 10.45 3.89
C ILE A 74 5.53 9.09 4.50
N VAL A 75 5.03 8.14 3.68
CA VAL A 75 4.46 6.89 4.20
C VAL A 75 5.44 5.71 4.24
N MET A 76 6.50 5.72 3.41
CA MET A 76 7.46 4.63 3.42
C MET A 76 8.51 4.83 4.52
N PRO A 77 8.75 3.81 5.35
CA PRO A 77 9.89 3.85 6.26
C PRO A 77 11.19 3.83 5.46
N PRO A 78 12.29 4.35 6.03
CA PRO A 78 13.60 4.17 5.42
C PRO A 78 13.92 2.68 5.28
N PRO A 79 14.72 2.29 4.26
CA PRO A 79 15.14 0.91 4.11
C PRO A 79 15.83 0.43 5.38
N ARG A 80 15.45 -0.76 5.86
CA ARG A 80 16.15 -1.44 6.93
C ARG A 80 17.41 -2.09 6.36
N PHE A 81 18.57 -1.59 6.77
CA PHE A 81 19.84 -2.25 6.51
C PHE A 81 20.01 -3.39 7.53
N LEU A 82 20.06 -4.64 7.07
CA LEU A 82 20.46 -5.77 7.90
C LEU A 82 21.99 -5.84 7.86
N HIS A 83 22.66 -5.50 8.97
CA HIS A 83 24.07 -5.81 9.12
C HIS A 83 24.18 -7.30 9.45
N ARG A 84 24.83 -8.09 8.57
CA ARG A 84 25.15 -9.48 8.85
C ARG A 84 26.62 -9.54 9.23
N ASP A 85 26.91 -9.57 10.52
CA ASP A 85 28.26 -9.82 11.01
C ASP A 85 28.65 -11.28 10.74
N SER A 86 29.90 -11.49 10.35
CA SER A 86 30.47 -12.82 10.05
C SER A 86 30.61 -13.73 11.28
N THR A 87 30.24 -13.27 12.47
CA THR A 87 30.23 -14.05 13.72
C THR A 87 28.89 -14.74 14.02
N ASP A 88 27.86 -14.56 13.19
CA ASP A 88 26.62 -15.37 13.25
C ASP A 88 26.86 -16.79 12.70
N SER A 89 27.80 -17.50 13.33
CA SER A 89 27.84 -18.95 13.28
C SER A 89 27.06 -19.45 14.49
N PRO A 90 26.05 -20.33 14.34
CA PRO A 90 25.44 -20.98 15.49
C PRO A 90 26.56 -21.79 16.16
N SER A 91 27.03 -21.33 17.31
CA SER A 91 27.90 -22.10 18.18
C SER A 91 27.19 -23.43 18.43
N GLY A 92 27.79 -24.50 17.93
CA GLY A 92 27.24 -25.84 18.08
C GLY A 92 27.06 -26.21 19.54
N SER A 93 25.97 -26.93 19.78
CA SER A 93 25.82 -27.93 20.84
C SER A 93 24.70 -28.87 20.42
#